data_AF-A0A7I7T522-F1
#
_entry.id   AF-A0A7I7T522-F1
#
_cell.length_a   1.000
_cell.length_b   1.000
_cell.length_c   1.000
_cell.angle_alpha   90.00
_cell.angle_beta   90.00
_cell.angle_gamma   90.00
#
_symmetry.space_group_name_H-M   'P 1'
#
loop_
_entity.id
_entity.type
_entity.pdbx_description
1 polymer ?
#
loop_
_entity_poly.entity_id
_entity_poly.type
_entity_poly.pdbx_seq_one_letter_code
_entity_poly.pdbx_strand_id
1 'polypeptide(L)'
;MRFHWSADPGIDLYNGPAVPIRAYLESFFLINLLSNPDAGYPGFKRAVPYPPDGVFDIKRINNPAPRIDQSTSVIGPYLDKPLYGVDYLHILRITPIPDGFSTRVCVAEQGLYIVTPEKKYRPMFSGSELKPWVMRVDFSDQTPTTGPPAPASPTAPQRGPLPAPAEDVFGPWVATAGRPLPEWFTPDGRSGKDPETDALEQQCATSMQTPGLQLPGPTFDNPPPAPAPVPGWPALPG
;
A
#
# COMPACT_ATOMS: atom_id res chain seq x y z
N MET A 1 5.24 -5.06 -11.34
CA MET A 1 5.36 -5.09 -9.87
C MET A 1 4.41 -6.12 -9.27
N ARG A 2 4.76 -6.64 -8.09
CA ARG A 2 4.02 -7.63 -7.30
C ARG A 2 4.09 -7.26 -5.82
N PHE A 3 3.19 -7.79 -5.02
CA PHE A 3 3.11 -7.52 -3.60
C PHE A 3 3.26 -8.79 -2.79
N HIS A 4 4.13 -8.74 -1.78
CA HIS A 4 4.36 -9.82 -0.82
C HIS A 4 3.96 -9.35 0.56
N TRP A 5 2.98 -10.02 1.12
CA TRP A 5 2.40 -9.73 2.41
C TRP A 5 2.82 -10.75 3.44
N SER A 6 3.10 -10.24 4.62
CA SER A 6 3.12 -10.98 5.87
C SER A 6 2.34 -10.20 6.92
N ALA A 7 2.15 -10.77 8.10
CA ALA A 7 1.51 -10.08 9.20
C ALA A 7 1.97 -10.65 10.54
N ASP A 8 1.83 -9.86 11.59
CA ASP A 8 2.06 -10.30 12.96
C ASP A 8 1.09 -11.42 13.35
N PRO A 9 1.45 -12.29 14.31
CA PRO A 9 0.64 -13.42 14.72
C PRO A 9 -0.80 -13.03 15.10
N GLY A 10 -1.77 -13.81 14.63
CA GLY A 10 -3.19 -13.59 14.90
C GLY A 10 -3.90 -12.66 13.90
N ILE A 11 -3.18 -12.08 12.95
CA ILE A 11 -3.78 -11.32 11.83
C ILE A 11 -4.00 -12.27 10.65
N ASP A 12 -5.27 -12.46 10.27
CA ASP A 12 -5.64 -13.22 9.08
C ASP A 12 -5.53 -12.34 7.83
N LEU A 13 -4.55 -12.63 6.96
CA LEU A 13 -4.33 -11.89 5.71
C LEU A 13 -5.43 -12.10 4.66
N TYR A 14 -6.18 -13.19 4.74
CA TYR A 14 -7.09 -13.63 3.66
C TYR A 14 -8.54 -13.19 3.89
N ASN A 15 -8.88 -12.75 5.11
CA ASN A 15 -10.25 -12.43 5.50
C ASN A 15 -10.32 -11.12 6.29
N GLY A 16 -11.53 -10.59 6.45
CA GLY A 16 -11.80 -9.47 7.35
C GLY A 16 -11.01 -8.20 7.00
N PRO A 17 -10.57 -7.41 8.00
CA PRO A 17 -9.93 -6.11 7.78
C PRO A 17 -8.64 -6.14 6.96
N ALA A 18 -7.91 -7.27 6.90
CA ALA A 18 -6.69 -7.35 6.08
C ALA A 18 -6.98 -7.21 4.58
N VAL A 19 -8.17 -7.63 4.12
CA VAL A 19 -8.55 -7.56 2.70
C VAL A 19 -8.59 -6.12 2.18
N PRO A 20 -9.38 -5.19 2.75
CA PRO A 20 -9.38 -3.80 2.30
C PRO A 20 -8.04 -3.09 2.56
N ILE A 21 -7.28 -3.47 3.60
CA ILE A 21 -5.93 -2.94 3.83
C ILE A 21 -5.01 -3.27 2.66
N ARG A 22 -4.96 -4.55 2.26
CA ARG A 22 -4.15 -5.01 1.12
C ARG A 22 -4.57 -4.32 -0.16
N ALA A 23 -5.86 -4.35 -0.48
CA ALA A 23 -6.39 -3.73 -1.69
C ALA A 23 -6.09 -2.23 -1.77
N TYR A 24 -6.20 -1.51 -0.64
CA TYR A 24 -5.88 -0.08 -0.56
C TYR A 24 -4.40 0.18 -0.80
N LEU A 25 -3.49 -0.48 -0.08
CA LEU A 25 -2.06 -0.21 -0.22
C LEU A 25 -1.52 -0.64 -1.57
N GLU A 26 -1.92 -1.80 -2.09
CA GLU A 26 -1.54 -2.25 -3.44
C GLU A 26 -1.99 -1.24 -4.51
N SER A 27 -3.24 -0.76 -4.42
CA SER A 27 -3.75 0.28 -5.33
C SER A 27 -3.03 1.62 -5.15
N PHE A 28 -2.79 2.03 -3.90
CA PHE A 28 -2.11 3.28 -3.57
C PHE A 28 -0.69 3.30 -4.17
N PHE A 29 0.08 2.23 -4.00
CA PHE A 29 1.42 2.13 -4.59
C PHE A 29 1.37 2.05 -6.10
N LEU A 30 0.47 1.28 -6.70
CA LEU A 30 0.31 1.23 -8.16
C LEU A 30 0.00 2.60 -8.76
N ILE A 31 -0.91 3.37 -8.16
CA ILE A 31 -1.28 4.69 -8.64
C ILE A 31 -0.11 5.67 -8.54
N ASN A 32 0.58 5.70 -7.40
CA ASN A 32 1.72 6.61 -7.19
C ASN A 32 2.91 6.25 -8.10
N LEU A 33 3.26 4.97 -8.20
CA LEU A 33 4.43 4.51 -8.94
C LEU A 33 4.25 4.57 -10.47
N LEU A 34 3.02 4.42 -10.95
CA LEU A 34 2.70 4.50 -12.38
C LEU A 34 2.20 5.90 -12.78
N SER A 35 2.07 6.84 -11.83
CA SER A 35 1.41 8.14 -12.02
C SER A 35 0.10 8.05 -12.80
N ASN A 36 -0.69 7.01 -12.50
CA ASN A 36 -1.91 6.69 -13.23
C ASN A 36 -3.07 6.48 -12.26
N PRO A 37 -4.06 7.39 -12.19
CA PRO A 37 -5.22 7.25 -11.28
C PRO A 37 -6.11 6.04 -11.59
N ASP A 38 -6.00 5.46 -12.78
CA ASP A 38 -6.76 4.28 -13.20
C ASP A 38 -6.03 2.96 -12.91
N ALA A 39 -4.82 3.00 -12.33
CA ALA A 39 -4.07 1.80 -11.98
C ALA A 39 -4.56 1.10 -10.69
N GLY A 40 -5.43 1.75 -9.92
CA GLY A 40 -6.00 1.17 -8.70
C GLY A 40 -6.97 0.02 -8.98
N TYR A 41 -7.17 -0.82 -7.98
CA TYR A 41 -8.08 -1.96 -8.08
C TYR A 41 -9.55 -1.54 -8.21
N PRO A 42 -10.42 -2.43 -8.74
CA PRO A 42 -11.86 -2.19 -8.76
C PRO A 42 -12.36 -1.78 -7.37
N GLY A 43 -13.17 -0.71 -7.31
CA GLY A 43 -13.67 -0.15 -6.05
C GLY A 43 -12.80 0.93 -5.40
N PHE A 44 -11.53 1.10 -5.80
CA PHE A 44 -10.62 2.05 -5.15
C PHE A 44 -11.14 3.49 -5.13
N LYS A 45 -11.65 4.00 -6.27
CA LYS A 45 -12.18 5.37 -6.38
C LYS A 45 -13.37 5.64 -5.44
N ARG A 46 -14.12 4.61 -5.06
CA ARG A 46 -15.19 4.69 -4.06
C ARG A 46 -14.63 4.62 -2.64
N ALA A 47 -13.69 3.70 -2.41
CA ALA A 47 -13.10 3.45 -1.10
C ALA A 47 -12.11 4.54 -0.66
N VAL A 48 -11.63 5.39 -1.57
CA VAL A 48 -10.73 6.49 -1.27
C VAL A 48 -11.34 7.78 -1.80
N PRO A 49 -12.04 8.56 -0.97
CA PRO A 49 -12.73 9.74 -1.41
C PRO A 49 -11.70 10.81 -1.80
N TYR A 50 -11.59 11.07 -3.10
CA TYR A 50 -10.91 12.27 -3.58
C TYR A 50 -11.72 13.51 -3.13
N PRO A 51 -11.05 14.62 -2.80
CA PRO A 51 -11.75 15.85 -2.49
C PRO A 51 -12.64 16.29 -3.67
N PRO A 52 -13.79 16.96 -3.40
CA PRO A 52 -14.85 17.20 -4.40
C PRO A 52 -14.43 18.04 -5.61
N ASP A 53 -13.34 18.79 -5.51
CA ASP A 53 -12.79 19.66 -6.55
C ASP A 53 -11.72 18.95 -7.40
N GLY A 54 -11.40 17.68 -7.12
CA GLY A 54 -10.35 16.93 -7.81
C GLY A 54 -8.94 17.49 -7.58
N VAL A 55 -8.80 18.50 -6.72
CA VAL A 55 -7.51 19.09 -6.38
C VAL A 55 -6.94 18.31 -5.21
N PHE A 56 -5.72 17.78 -5.36
CA PHE A 56 -5.00 17.17 -4.25
C PHE A 56 -4.78 18.21 -3.14
N ASP A 57 -5.66 18.24 -2.15
CA ASP A 57 -5.56 19.19 -1.06
C ASP A 57 -4.56 18.67 -0.02
N ILE A 58 -3.31 19.12 -0.15
CA ILE A 58 -2.27 18.92 0.88
C ILE A 58 -2.69 19.43 2.27
N LYS A 59 -3.72 20.29 2.35
CA LYS A 59 -4.25 20.84 3.61
C LYS A 59 -5.23 19.90 4.30
N ARG A 60 -5.71 18.83 3.65
CA ARG A 60 -6.41 17.75 4.36
C ARG A 60 -5.40 16.98 5.22
N ILE A 61 -5.52 17.16 6.53
CA ILE A 61 -4.79 16.41 7.55
C ILE A 61 -4.90 14.90 7.22
N ASN A 62 -3.76 14.24 7.15
CA ASN A 62 -3.63 12.80 6.85
C ASN A 62 -4.36 12.30 5.58
N ASN A 63 -4.38 13.07 4.48
CA ASN A 63 -5.06 12.68 3.23
C ASN A 63 -4.71 11.25 2.74
N PRO A 64 -5.69 10.32 2.64
CA PRO A 64 -5.47 8.94 2.19
C PRO A 64 -5.35 8.81 0.65
N ALA A 65 -5.69 9.84 -0.12
CA ALA A 65 -5.60 9.76 -1.57
C ALA A 65 -4.12 9.71 -2.03
N PRO A 66 -3.80 8.92 -3.06
CA PRO A 66 -2.47 8.95 -3.66
C PRO A 66 -2.22 10.30 -4.35
N ARG A 67 -0.94 10.70 -4.43
CA ARG A 67 -0.52 11.88 -5.19
C ARG A 67 -0.37 11.48 -6.65
N ILE A 68 -1.10 12.12 -7.55
CA ILE A 68 -1.03 11.81 -8.98
C ILE A 68 0.23 12.42 -9.60
N ASP A 69 0.52 13.69 -9.28
CA ASP A 69 1.81 14.30 -9.61
C ASP A 69 2.84 13.96 -8.53
N GLN A 70 3.78 13.11 -8.92
CA GLN A 70 4.88 12.63 -8.09
C GLN A 70 6.23 13.20 -8.53
N SER A 71 6.25 14.15 -9.49
CA SER A 71 7.48 14.68 -10.09
C SER A 71 8.45 15.30 -9.09
N THR A 72 7.95 15.79 -7.96
CA THR A 72 8.71 16.42 -6.87
C THR A 72 9.02 15.49 -5.70
N SER A 73 8.58 14.23 -5.75
CA SER A 73 8.81 13.22 -4.72
C SER A 73 10.11 12.44 -4.95
N VAL A 74 10.46 11.57 -3.99
CA VAL A 74 11.57 10.61 -4.13
C VAL A 74 11.40 9.66 -5.33
N ILE A 75 10.16 9.38 -5.74
CA ILE A 75 9.89 8.50 -6.89
C ILE A 75 9.84 9.25 -8.24
N GLY A 76 9.84 10.58 -8.22
CA GLY A 76 9.79 11.46 -9.41
C GLY A 76 10.78 11.08 -10.52
N PRO A 77 12.06 10.79 -10.20
CA PRO A 77 13.05 10.38 -11.21
C PRO A 77 12.76 9.04 -11.93
N TYR A 78 11.76 8.28 -11.49
CA TYR A 78 11.47 6.93 -11.96
C TYR A 78 10.10 6.78 -12.66
N LEU A 79 9.26 7.81 -12.68
CA LEU A 79 7.86 7.72 -13.15
C LEU A 79 7.71 7.32 -14.63
N ASP A 80 8.73 7.54 -15.44
CA ASP A 80 8.76 7.18 -16.87
C ASP A 80 9.37 5.80 -17.14
N LYS A 81 9.83 5.09 -16.11
CA LYS A 81 10.60 3.85 -16.25
C LYS A 81 9.73 2.63 -15.98
N PRO A 82 9.78 1.58 -16.82
CA PRO A 82 9.09 0.35 -16.52
C PRO A 82 9.58 -0.23 -15.19
N LEU A 83 8.64 -0.59 -14.32
CA LEU A 83 8.92 -1.12 -12.98
C LEU A 83 8.80 -2.64 -12.94
N TYR A 84 9.76 -3.24 -12.26
CA TYR A 84 9.87 -4.68 -12.07
C TYR A 84 10.10 -5.02 -10.59
N GLY A 85 9.71 -6.24 -10.19
CA GLY A 85 10.01 -6.77 -8.85
C GLY A 85 8.84 -6.74 -7.87
N VAL A 86 9.19 -6.76 -6.58
CA VAL A 86 8.29 -6.93 -5.44
C VAL A 86 8.38 -5.75 -4.49
N ASP A 87 7.23 -5.35 -3.98
CA ASP A 87 7.14 -4.53 -2.77
C ASP A 87 6.67 -5.41 -1.61
N TYR A 88 7.37 -5.32 -0.48
CA TYR A 88 7.13 -6.16 0.68
C TYR A 88 6.35 -5.37 1.72
N LEU A 89 5.23 -5.94 2.16
CA LEU A 89 4.35 -5.34 3.13
C LEU A 89 4.14 -6.28 4.31
N HIS A 90 4.06 -5.71 5.50
CA HIS A 90 3.82 -6.48 6.72
C HIS A 90 2.84 -5.75 7.62
N ILE A 91 1.70 -6.36 7.93
CA ILE A 91 0.73 -5.77 8.85
C ILE A 91 1.22 -6.01 10.29
N LEU A 92 1.67 -4.94 10.96
CA LEU A 92 2.08 -4.99 12.36
C LEU A 92 0.85 -5.03 13.29
N ARG A 93 -0.17 -4.22 12.98
CA ARG A 93 -1.30 -4.04 13.88
C ARG A 93 -2.56 -3.61 13.15
N ILE A 94 -3.69 -4.10 13.63
CA ILE A 94 -5.03 -3.61 13.30
C ILE A 94 -5.72 -3.31 14.62
N THR A 95 -6.05 -2.04 14.87
CA THR A 95 -6.64 -1.58 16.12
C THR A 95 -8.04 -1.04 15.86
N PRO A 96 -9.09 -1.56 16.54
CA PRO A 96 -10.41 -0.96 16.46
C PRO A 96 -10.40 0.51 16.87
N ILE A 97 -11.16 1.33 16.18
CA ILE A 97 -11.48 2.72 16.54
C ILE A 97 -13.01 2.90 16.49
N PRO A 98 -13.60 3.96 17.05
CA PRO A 98 -15.06 4.08 17.18
C PRO A 98 -15.85 3.82 15.89
N ASP A 99 -15.35 4.33 14.76
CA ASP A 99 -16.04 4.27 13.48
C ASP A 99 -15.36 3.33 12.47
N GLY A 100 -14.53 2.39 12.93
CA GLY A 100 -13.86 1.41 12.08
C GLY A 100 -12.57 0.86 12.68
N PHE A 101 -11.47 0.91 11.93
CA PHE A 101 -10.16 0.43 12.41
C PHE A 101 -9.00 1.26 11.88
N SER A 102 -7.87 1.20 12.59
CA SER A 102 -6.63 1.88 12.27
C SER A 102 -5.51 0.84 12.14
N THR A 103 -4.77 0.86 11.03
CA THR A 103 -3.72 -0.12 10.71
C THR A 103 -2.32 0.50 10.69
N ARG A 104 -1.32 -0.29 11.08
CA ARG A 104 0.12 0.02 10.98
C ARG A 104 0.73 -1.03 10.07
N VAL A 105 1.21 -0.61 8.92
CA VAL A 105 1.77 -1.50 7.89
C VAL A 105 3.19 -1.07 7.60
N CYS A 106 4.10 -2.02 7.72
CA CYS A 106 5.46 -1.88 7.23
C CYS A 106 5.53 -2.00 5.73
N VAL A 107 6.37 -1.18 5.13
CA VAL A 107 6.64 -1.15 3.71
C VAL A 107 8.14 -1.24 3.51
N ALA A 108 8.59 -2.13 2.63
CA ALA A 108 9.98 -2.33 2.28
C ALA A 108 10.13 -2.54 0.76
N GLU A 109 10.62 -1.51 0.09
CA GLU A 109 10.64 -1.39 -1.38
C GLU A 109 11.96 -1.87 -2.01
N GLN A 110 12.79 -2.57 -1.22
CA GLN A 110 14.09 -3.11 -1.60
C GLN A 110 14.06 -4.13 -2.74
N GLY A 111 12.89 -4.69 -3.07
CA GLY A 111 12.68 -5.62 -4.18
C GLY A 111 12.28 -4.95 -5.49
N LEU A 112 12.23 -3.62 -5.56
CA LEU A 112 11.82 -2.87 -6.75
C LEU A 112 13.01 -2.51 -7.64
N TYR A 113 12.81 -2.67 -8.94
CA TYR A 113 13.79 -2.41 -9.98
C TYR A 113 13.17 -1.55 -11.08
N ILE A 114 13.96 -0.63 -11.62
CA ILE A 114 13.66 0.03 -12.89
C ILE A 114 14.29 -0.76 -14.04
N VAL A 115 13.63 -0.76 -15.20
CA VAL A 115 14.20 -1.28 -16.44
C VAL A 115 14.89 -0.14 -17.19
N THR A 116 16.18 -0.26 -17.45
CA THR A 116 16.96 0.75 -18.20
C THR A 116 16.71 0.64 -19.71
N PRO A 117 17.07 1.66 -20.52
CA PRO A 117 17.00 1.58 -21.98
C PRO A 117 17.76 0.39 -22.57
N GLU A 118 18.86 -0.02 -21.93
CA GLU A 118 19.67 -1.20 -22.29
C GLU A 118 19.04 -2.53 -21.83
N LYS A 119 17.79 -2.50 -21.34
CA LYS A 119 17.04 -3.64 -20.80
C LYS A 119 17.68 -4.29 -19.58
N LYS A 120 18.45 -3.52 -18.81
CA LYS A 120 18.98 -3.97 -17.51
C LYS A 120 18.02 -3.64 -16.39
N TYR A 121 18.09 -4.40 -15.30
CA TYR A 121 17.24 -4.26 -14.12
C TYR A 121 18.06 -3.67 -13.00
N ARG A 122 17.89 -2.38 -12.73
CA ARG A 122 18.63 -1.65 -11.69
C ARG A 122 17.73 -1.45 -10.47
N PRO A 123 18.20 -1.64 -9.23
CA PRO A 123 17.43 -1.28 -8.04
C PRO A 123 16.89 0.15 -8.15
N MET A 124 15.61 0.30 -7.83
CA MET A 124 14.93 1.59 -7.86
C MET A 124 15.49 2.50 -6.75
N PHE A 125 15.63 1.95 -5.55
CA PHE A 125 16.11 2.67 -4.36
C PHE A 125 17.50 2.22 -3.94
N SER A 126 18.24 3.09 -3.25
CA SER A 126 19.57 2.78 -2.73
C SER A 126 19.89 3.45 -1.39
N GLY A 127 20.84 2.91 -0.64
CA GLY A 127 21.30 3.51 0.62
C GLY A 127 20.19 3.66 1.66
N SER A 128 20.02 4.86 2.19
CA SER A 128 19.03 5.15 3.24
C SER A 128 17.57 5.03 2.78
N GLU A 129 17.30 5.09 1.46
CA GLU A 129 15.95 4.93 0.89
C GLU A 129 15.40 3.52 1.09
N LEU A 130 16.27 2.54 1.36
CA LEU A 130 15.89 1.15 1.58
C LEU A 130 15.43 0.87 3.01
N LYS A 131 15.48 1.87 3.92
CA LYS A 131 15.01 1.68 5.29
C LYS A 131 13.50 1.41 5.25
N PRO A 132 13.01 0.28 5.80
CA PRO A 132 11.58 0.04 5.92
C PRO A 132 10.91 1.15 6.72
N TRP A 133 9.69 1.50 6.33
CA TRP A 133 8.93 2.58 6.93
C TRP A 133 7.50 2.13 7.25
N VAL A 134 6.81 2.87 8.12
CA VAL A 134 5.47 2.51 8.59
C VAL A 134 4.45 3.43 7.96
N MET A 135 3.50 2.86 7.23
CA MET A 135 2.28 3.51 6.79
C MET A 135 1.19 3.31 7.84
N ARG A 136 0.56 4.40 8.26
CA ARG A 136 -0.69 4.35 9.03
C ARG A 136 -1.86 4.65 8.11
N VAL A 137 -2.94 3.87 8.23
CA VAL A 137 -4.19 4.10 7.51
C VAL A 137 -5.37 3.85 8.45
N ASP A 138 -6.34 4.76 8.44
CA ASP A 138 -7.60 4.60 9.18
C ASP A 138 -8.72 4.33 8.17
N PHE A 139 -9.58 3.38 8.52
CA PHE A 139 -10.72 2.93 7.71
C PHE A 139 -12.02 3.07 8.49
N SER A 140 -13.10 3.37 7.77
CA SER A 140 -14.46 3.44 8.31
C SER A 140 -15.47 2.84 7.35
N ASP A 141 -16.46 2.13 7.86
CA ASP A 141 -17.64 1.64 7.14
C ASP A 141 -18.88 2.55 7.31
N GLN A 142 -18.75 3.63 8.08
CA GLN A 142 -19.81 4.60 8.35
C GLN A 142 -19.68 5.87 7.50
N THR A 143 -18.66 5.95 6.65
CA THR A 143 -18.44 7.14 5.81
C THR A 143 -19.47 7.19 4.68
N PRO A 144 -20.25 8.28 4.55
CA PRO A 144 -21.16 8.45 3.42
C PRO A 144 -20.35 8.48 2.11
N THR A 145 -20.63 7.54 1.22
CA THR A 145 -20.05 7.53 -0.13
C THR A 145 -21.03 8.15 -1.10
N THR A 146 -20.54 8.99 -2.01
CA THR A 146 -21.35 9.50 -3.13
C THR A 146 -21.38 8.42 -4.21
N GLY A 147 -22.48 7.69 -4.33
CA GLY A 147 -22.64 6.68 -5.37
C GLY A 147 -23.57 5.54 -4.97
N PRO A 148 -23.55 4.44 -5.73
CA PRO A 148 -24.26 3.21 -5.37
C PRO A 148 -23.86 2.72 -3.97
N PRO A 149 -24.77 2.02 -3.26
CA PRO A 149 -24.44 1.42 -1.97
C PRO A 149 -23.16 0.59 -2.05
N ALA A 150 -22.32 0.71 -1.02
CA ALA A 150 -21.11 -0.07 -0.95
C ALA A 150 -21.43 -1.59 -0.97
N PRO A 151 -20.67 -2.39 -1.73
CA PRO A 151 -20.79 -3.84 -1.67
C PRO A 151 -20.55 -4.37 -0.25
N ALA A 152 -21.10 -5.54 0.07
CA ALA A 152 -20.72 -6.26 1.27
C ALA A 152 -19.25 -6.71 1.18
N SER A 153 -18.59 -6.88 2.34
CA SER A 153 -17.26 -7.46 2.38
C SER A 153 -17.25 -8.87 1.77
N PRO A 154 -16.21 -9.25 1.02
CA PRO A 154 -16.06 -10.62 0.54
C PRO A 154 -16.07 -11.61 1.70
N THR A 155 -16.82 -12.70 1.54
CA THR A 155 -16.93 -13.77 2.56
C THR A 155 -16.01 -14.96 2.28
N ALA A 156 -15.58 -15.13 1.02
CA ALA A 156 -14.60 -16.13 0.63
C ALA A 156 -13.17 -15.62 0.89
N PRO A 157 -12.23 -16.50 1.30
CA PRO A 157 -10.84 -16.12 1.50
C PRO A 157 -10.21 -15.51 0.24
N GLN A 158 -9.66 -14.31 0.39
CA GLN A 158 -9.04 -13.53 -0.69
C GLN A 158 -7.59 -13.93 -0.91
N ARG A 159 -7.41 -15.16 -1.43
CA ARG A 159 -6.11 -15.74 -1.79
C ARG A 159 -6.17 -16.44 -3.15
N GLY A 160 -5.13 -16.30 -3.96
CA GLY A 160 -5.04 -16.98 -5.25
C GLY A 160 -3.77 -16.61 -6.04
N PRO A 161 -3.70 -16.97 -7.33
CA PRO A 161 -2.51 -16.74 -8.14
C PRO A 161 -2.48 -15.35 -8.79
N LEU A 162 -3.58 -14.60 -8.78
CA LEU A 162 -3.68 -13.35 -9.54
C LEU A 162 -2.93 -12.21 -8.85
N PRO A 163 -2.28 -11.31 -9.61
CA PRO A 163 -1.58 -10.15 -9.04
C PRO A 163 -2.50 -8.98 -8.69
N ALA A 164 -3.79 -9.07 -9.01
CA ALA A 164 -4.81 -8.07 -8.71
C ALA A 164 -6.17 -8.76 -8.55
N PRO A 165 -7.08 -8.23 -7.73
CA PRO A 165 -8.44 -8.74 -7.63
C PRO A 165 -9.21 -8.41 -8.92
N ALA A 166 -10.07 -9.34 -9.34
CA ALA A 166 -10.92 -9.15 -10.50
C ALA A 166 -12.17 -8.29 -10.21
N GLU A 167 -12.50 -8.13 -8.94
CA GLU A 167 -13.71 -7.44 -8.46
C GLU A 167 -13.41 -6.50 -7.28
N ASP A 168 -14.41 -5.72 -6.84
CA ASP A 168 -14.29 -4.85 -5.67
C ASP A 168 -14.18 -5.71 -4.39
N VAL A 169 -13.03 -5.62 -3.73
CA VAL A 169 -12.73 -6.33 -2.48
C VAL A 169 -12.70 -5.40 -1.26
N PHE A 170 -12.99 -4.11 -1.45
CA PHE A 170 -13.00 -3.13 -0.36
C PHE A 170 -14.25 -3.27 0.52
N GLY A 171 -15.34 -3.83 0.00
CA GLY A 171 -16.59 -3.98 0.74
C GLY A 171 -17.12 -2.62 1.23
N PRO A 172 -17.64 -2.49 2.46
CA PRO A 172 -18.15 -1.22 2.97
C PRO A 172 -17.06 -0.21 3.34
N TRP A 173 -15.80 -0.62 3.35
CA TRP A 173 -14.71 0.16 3.94
C TRP A 173 -14.24 1.31 3.06
N VAL A 174 -14.03 2.45 3.71
CA VAL A 174 -13.50 3.69 3.14
C VAL A 174 -12.24 4.07 3.91
N ALA A 175 -11.14 4.35 3.22
CA ALA A 175 -9.94 4.93 3.85
C ALA A 175 -10.21 6.41 4.14
N THR A 176 -10.18 6.77 5.43
CA THR A 176 -10.50 8.13 5.91
C THR A 176 -9.26 8.95 6.21
N ALA A 177 -8.14 8.29 6.51
CA ALA A 177 -6.84 8.92 6.70
C ALA A 177 -5.71 7.95 6.32
N GLY A 178 -4.58 8.46 5.82
CA GLY A 178 -3.42 7.66 5.44
C GLY A 178 -2.15 8.48 5.31
N ARG A 179 -1.10 8.15 6.07
CA ARG A 179 0.25 8.78 5.95
C ARG A 179 1.38 7.89 6.46
N PRO A 180 2.61 8.08 5.96
CA PRO A 180 3.80 7.52 6.59
C PRO A 180 4.02 8.13 7.98
N LEU A 181 4.55 7.35 8.92
CA LEU A 181 5.13 7.89 10.15
C LEU A 181 6.53 8.47 9.86
N PRO A 182 6.97 9.53 10.55
CA PRO A 182 6.29 10.25 11.65
C PRO A 182 5.29 11.33 11.19
N GLU A 183 4.95 11.43 9.91
CA GLU A 183 4.17 12.54 9.32
C GLU A 183 2.68 12.54 9.67
N TRP A 184 2.27 11.77 10.69
CA TRP A 184 0.89 11.74 11.14
C TRP A 184 0.53 13.00 11.94
N PHE A 185 -0.50 13.72 11.50
CA PHE A 185 -0.98 14.92 12.19
C PHE A 185 -2.13 14.56 13.14
N THR A 186 -2.12 15.12 14.35
CA THR A 186 -3.28 15.04 15.26
C THR A 186 -4.35 16.08 14.85
N PRO A 187 -5.63 15.88 15.24
CA PRO A 187 -6.72 16.79 14.87
C PRO A 187 -6.53 18.26 15.28
N ASP A 188 -5.68 18.53 16.27
CA ASP A 188 -5.30 19.88 16.70
C ASP A 188 -4.22 20.54 15.81
N GLY A 189 -3.87 19.91 14.68
CA GLY A 189 -2.93 20.42 13.69
C GLY A 189 -1.47 20.44 14.17
N ARG A 190 -1.19 19.93 15.38
CA ARG A 190 0.18 19.79 15.86
C ARG A 190 0.78 18.56 15.18
N SER A 191 1.92 18.74 14.54
CA SER A 191 2.80 17.62 14.23
C SER A 191 3.20 16.98 15.55
N GLY A 192 2.62 15.83 15.86
CA GLY A 192 3.09 14.97 16.94
C GLY A 192 3.72 13.77 16.31
N LYS A 193 5.01 13.53 16.59
CA LYS A 193 5.56 12.18 16.44
C LYS A 193 4.60 11.27 17.21
N ASP A 194 3.90 10.36 16.51
CA ASP A 194 3.08 9.35 17.18
C ASP A 194 3.95 8.80 18.33
N PRO A 195 3.49 8.80 19.59
CA PRO A 195 4.32 8.39 20.72
C PRO A 195 4.95 7.00 20.51
N GLU A 196 4.32 6.17 19.68
CA GLU A 196 4.82 4.84 19.32
C GLU A 196 5.73 4.83 18.09
N THR A 197 5.98 5.96 17.41
CA THR A 197 6.76 6.03 16.15
C THR A 197 8.07 5.26 16.23
N ASP A 198 8.91 5.54 17.23
CA ASP A 198 10.23 4.90 17.34
C ASP A 198 10.08 3.39 17.55
N ALA A 199 9.14 2.98 18.39
CA ALA A 199 8.86 1.57 18.65
C ALA A 199 8.32 0.87 17.40
N LEU A 200 7.42 1.51 16.65
CA LEU A 200 6.84 0.99 15.41
C LEU A 200 7.89 0.90 14.30
N GLU A 201 8.75 1.91 14.13
CA GLU A 201 9.85 1.85 13.16
C GLU A 201 10.84 0.73 13.51
N GLN A 202 11.16 0.55 14.79
CA GLN A 202 12.06 -0.53 15.23
C GLN A 202 11.42 -1.91 15.03
N GLN A 203 10.14 -2.07 15.40
CA GLN A 203 9.39 -3.29 15.14
C GLN A 203 9.32 -3.57 13.64
N CYS A 204 9.17 -2.52 12.84
CA CYS A 204 9.13 -2.62 11.39
C CYS A 204 10.43 -3.12 10.79
N ALA A 205 11.53 -2.50 11.17
CA ALA A 205 12.87 -2.91 10.75
C ALA A 205 13.15 -4.37 11.15
N THR A 206 12.66 -4.82 12.31
CA THR A 206 12.81 -6.21 12.77
C THR A 206 11.96 -7.18 11.94
N SER A 207 10.69 -6.85 11.70
CA SER A 207 9.77 -7.69 10.92
C SER A 207 10.21 -7.82 9.46
N MET A 208 10.85 -6.78 8.92
CA MET A 208 11.40 -6.75 7.56
C MET A 208 12.83 -7.31 7.45
N GLN A 209 13.32 -8.03 8.46
CA GLN A 209 14.54 -8.86 8.39
C GLN A 209 14.23 -10.35 8.21
N THR A 210 12.96 -10.71 7.98
CA THR A 210 12.50 -12.10 7.88
C THR A 210 13.03 -12.81 6.63
N PRO A 211 13.36 -14.12 6.68
CA PRO A 211 13.79 -14.88 5.51
C PRO A 211 12.78 -14.79 4.35
N GLY A 212 13.27 -14.47 3.14
CA GLY A 212 12.45 -14.38 1.93
C GLY A 212 12.31 -12.98 1.35
N LEU A 213 12.62 -11.93 2.13
CA LEU A 213 12.82 -10.60 1.56
C LEU A 213 14.04 -10.61 0.63
N GLN A 214 13.84 -10.22 -0.62
CA GLN A 214 14.96 -9.98 -1.53
C GLN A 214 15.77 -8.81 -1.00
N LEU A 215 17.07 -9.02 -0.83
CA LEU A 215 18.00 -7.93 -0.59
C LEU A 215 18.12 -7.09 -1.87
N PRO A 216 18.44 -5.78 -1.75
CA PRO A 216 18.76 -4.97 -2.91
C PRO A 216 19.91 -5.64 -3.67
N GLY A 217 19.61 -6.12 -4.88
CA GLY A 217 20.55 -6.87 -5.69
C GLY A 217 21.47 -5.98 -6.51
N PRO A 218 22.50 -6.55 -7.15
CA PRO A 218 23.21 -5.85 -8.21
C PRO A 218 22.27 -5.57 -9.40
N THR A 219 22.74 -4.78 -10.36
CA THR A 219 22.02 -4.67 -11.64
C THR A 219 22.05 -6.01 -12.37
N PHE A 220 20.90 -6.46 -12.87
CA PHE A 220 20.79 -7.71 -13.64
C PHE A 220 20.70 -7.45 -15.15
N ASP A 221 21.36 -8.31 -15.94
CA ASP A 221 21.29 -8.27 -17.42
C ASP A 221 20.04 -8.97 -17.98
N ASN A 222 19.45 -9.89 -17.21
CA ASN A 222 18.21 -10.59 -17.55
C ASN A 222 17.14 -10.31 -16.48
N PRO A 223 15.84 -10.35 -16.81
CA PRO A 223 14.80 -10.25 -15.80
C PRO A 223 15.00 -11.36 -14.75
N PRO A 224 15.02 -11.04 -13.45
CA PRO A 224 14.81 -12.05 -12.43
C PRO A 224 13.51 -12.82 -12.72
N PRO A 225 13.28 -14.04 -12.21
CA PRO A 225 11.97 -14.67 -12.31
C PRO A 225 10.85 -13.74 -11.80
N ALA A 226 9.74 -13.66 -12.54
CA ALA A 226 8.59 -12.86 -12.14
C ALA A 226 8.10 -13.34 -10.77
N PRO A 227 8.15 -12.48 -9.74
CA PRO A 227 7.72 -12.91 -8.43
C PRO A 227 6.22 -13.25 -8.50
N ALA A 228 5.83 -14.36 -7.88
CA ALA A 228 4.40 -14.61 -7.64
C ALA A 228 3.91 -13.64 -6.57
N PRO A 229 2.67 -13.14 -6.61
CA PRO A 229 2.10 -12.41 -5.48
C PRO A 229 1.90 -13.34 -4.28
N VAL A 230 2.08 -12.84 -3.06
CA VAL A 230 1.96 -13.64 -1.83
C VAL A 230 1.16 -12.89 -0.78
N PRO A 231 -0.05 -13.34 -0.40
CA PRO A 231 -0.92 -14.09 -1.29
C PRO A 231 -1.24 -13.24 -2.52
N GLY A 232 -1.56 -13.88 -3.64
CA GLY A 232 -2.30 -13.20 -4.70
C GLY A 232 -3.78 -13.17 -4.41
N TRP A 233 -4.54 -12.73 -5.41
CA TRP A 233 -5.99 -12.59 -5.39
C TRP A 233 -6.66 -13.80 -6.06
N PRO A 234 -7.90 -14.14 -5.67
CA PRO A 234 -8.64 -15.24 -6.28
C PRO A 234 -8.96 -14.94 -7.75
N ALA A 235 -9.03 -15.99 -8.56
CA ALA A 235 -9.66 -15.90 -9.87
C ALA A 235 -11.18 -15.84 -9.70
N LEU A 236 -11.89 -15.24 -10.66
CA LEU A 236 -13.35 -15.29 -10.66
C LEU A 236 -13.82 -16.76 -10.69
N PRO A 237 -14.91 -17.08 -9.98
CA PRO A 237 -15.59 -18.36 -10.18
C PRO A 237 -15.97 -18.46 -11.67
N GLY A 238 -15.51 -19.52 -12.33
CA GLY A 238 -15.85 -19.82 -13.72
C GLY A 238 -17.28 -20.30 -13.88
#